data_AF-A0A0K8PPY1-F1
#
_entry.id   AF-A0A0K8PPY1-F1
#
_cell.length_a   1.000
_cell.length_b   1.000
_cell.length_c   1.000
_cell.angle_alpha   90.00
_cell.angle_beta   90.00
_cell.angle_gamma   90.00
#
_symmetry.space_group_name_H-M   'P 1'
#
loop_
_entity.id
_entity.type
_entity.pdbx_description
1 polymer ?
#
loop_
_entity_poly.entity_id
_entity_poly.type
_entity_poly.pdbx_seq_one_letter_code
_entity_poly.pdbx_strand_id
1 'polypeptide(L)'
;MRHGPTPVSGHAANGFAVSVEQRFTHLRVNPHPDGGIAGLRVYGEVVPDPQWLATLGTFDVVTLENGGQAEDASNLFYSPATNTIQPGRSRKMDDGWETPPPRPEQRLDPLPACGPVPDPRDRDRHGVPEGQQRGLGVGVGEGRRGR
;
A
#
# COMPACT_ATOMS: atom_id res chain seq x y z
N MET A 1 -28.70 21.67 -2.94
CA MET A 1 -29.48 21.28 -1.75
C MET A 1 -28.95 22.02 -0.54
N ARG A 2 -29.82 22.60 0.30
CA ARG A 2 -29.39 23.24 1.56
C ARG A 2 -29.93 22.39 2.70
N HIS A 3 -29.08 21.58 3.31
CA HIS A 3 -29.43 20.89 4.54
C HIS A 3 -29.43 21.91 5.70
N GLY A 4 -30.22 21.62 6.74
CA GLY A 4 -30.19 22.39 7.98
C GLY A 4 -28.80 22.36 8.63
N PRO A 5 -28.52 23.24 9.61
CA PRO A 5 -27.26 23.22 10.32
C PRO A 5 -27.06 21.86 11.02
N THR A 6 -25.87 21.28 10.87
CA THR A 6 -25.50 20.02 11.53
C THR A 6 -24.70 20.34 12.79
N PRO A 7 -25.06 19.78 13.96
CA PRO A 7 -24.30 19.98 15.18
C PRO A 7 -22.90 19.37 15.08
N VAL A 8 -21.92 20.02 15.71
CA VAL A 8 -20.51 19.60 15.79
C VAL A 8 -20.02 19.67 17.23
N SER A 9 -19.10 18.79 17.58
CA SER A 9 -18.39 18.82 18.86
C SER A 9 -17.08 19.59 18.74
N GLY A 10 -16.79 20.44 19.74
CA GLY A 10 -15.52 21.15 19.85
C GLY A 10 -14.35 20.21 20.14
N HIS A 11 -13.16 20.55 19.65
CA HIS A 11 -11.92 19.79 19.87
C HIS A 11 -12.01 18.30 19.46
N ALA A 12 -12.89 17.98 18.51
CA ALA A 12 -13.13 16.63 18.05
C ALA A 12 -13.12 16.54 16.52
N ALA A 13 -12.86 15.34 16.01
CA ALA A 13 -13.11 15.02 14.61
C ALA A 13 -14.62 14.80 14.42
N ASN A 14 -15.20 15.50 13.44
CA ASN A 14 -16.63 15.43 13.13
C ASN A 14 -16.81 14.80 11.75
N GLY A 15 -17.27 13.54 11.70
CA GLY A 15 -17.51 12.79 10.47
C GLY A 15 -18.99 12.79 10.08
N PHE A 16 -19.26 12.97 8.79
CA PHE A 16 -20.63 12.98 8.24
C PHE A 16 -20.70 12.08 7.02
N ALA A 17 -21.65 11.15 7.03
CA ALA A 17 -21.99 10.38 5.84
C ALA A 17 -22.79 11.25 4.87
N VAL A 18 -22.42 11.20 3.59
CA VAL A 18 -23.09 11.94 2.51
C VAL A 18 -23.55 10.92 1.48
N SER A 19 -24.84 10.92 1.15
CA SER A 19 -25.46 9.94 0.24
C SER A 19 -25.95 10.59 -1.06
N VAL A 20 -25.19 11.55 -1.59
CA VAL A 20 -25.58 12.26 -2.82
C VAL A 20 -24.76 11.75 -4.00
N GLU A 21 -25.41 11.51 -5.13
CA GLU A 21 -24.77 10.97 -6.35
C GLU A 21 -24.40 12.06 -7.37
N GLN A 22 -24.31 13.31 -6.93
CA GLN A 22 -24.02 14.46 -7.80
C GLN A 22 -22.52 14.80 -7.78
N ARG A 23 -21.99 15.23 -8.93
CA ARG A 23 -20.64 15.80 -9.03
C ARG A 23 -20.63 17.23 -8.51
N PHE A 24 -19.65 17.57 -7.67
CA PHE A 24 -19.41 18.93 -7.20
C PHE A 24 -18.00 19.39 -7.55
N THR A 25 -17.86 20.68 -7.84
CA THR A 25 -16.56 21.33 -8.09
C THR A 25 -16.18 22.32 -7.01
N HIS A 26 -17.15 22.76 -6.20
CA HIS A 26 -16.95 23.77 -5.18
C HIS A 26 -17.71 23.39 -3.91
N LEU A 27 -17.11 23.71 -2.77
CA LEU A 27 -17.69 23.51 -1.44
C LEU A 27 -17.71 24.83 -0.71
N ARG A 28 -18.82 25.10 -0.02
CA ARG A 28 -18.97 26.25 0.86
C ARG A 28 -19.26 25.78 2.27
N VAL A 29 -18.36 26.10 3.20
CA VAL A 29 -18.55 25.85 4.63
C VAL A 29 -19.07 27.12 5.29
N ASN A 30 -20.08 26.98 6.16
CA ASN A 30 -20.69 28.10 6.88
C ASN A 30 -20.75 27.74 8.39
N PRO A 31 -19.69 28.00 9.17
CA PRO A 31 -19.74 27.83 10.62
C PRO A 31 -20.71 28.86 11.25
N HIS A 32 -21.44 28.46 12.29
CA HIS A 32 -22.42 29.30 12.99
C HIS A 32 -22.53 28.89 14.47
N PRO A 33 -22.74 29.80 15.44
CA PRO A 33 -22.82 31.26 15.30
C PRO A 33 -21.48 31.91 14.95
N ASP A 34 -20.39 31.48 15.58
CA ASP A 34 -19.01 31.87 15.29
C ASP A 34 -18.09 30.73 15.79
N GLY A 35 -16.92 30.51 15.17
CA GLY A 35 -15.98 29.47 15.61
C GLY A 35 -14.92 29.11 14.57
N GLY A 36 -13.84 28.47 15.02
CA GLY A 36 -12.74 28.02 14.17
C GLY A 36 -12.86 26.54 13.77
N ILE A 37 -12.49 26.22 12.54
CA ILE A 37 -12.31 24.85 12.06
C ILE A 37 -10.81 24.62 11.87
N ALA A 38 -10.23 23.69 12.64
CA ALA A 38 -8.80 23.39 12.55
C ALA A 38 -8.42 22.67 11.24
N GLY A 39 -9.34 21.90 10.67
CA GLY A 39 -9.14 21.23 9.39
C GLY A 39 -10.46 20.73 8.82
N LEU A 40 -10.60 20.87 7.50
CA LEU A 40 -11.69 20.29 6.72
C LEU A 40 -11.10 19.22 5.81
N ARG A 41 -11.61 17.99 5.93
CA ARG A 41 -11.30 16.90 4.99
C ARG A 41 -12.59 16.51 4.28
N VAL A 42 -12.52 16.41 2.96
CA VAL A 42 -13.65 16.03 2.12
C VAL A 42 -13.20 14.84 1.31
N TYR A 43 -13.95 13.76 1.44
CA TYR A 43 -13.70 12.51 0.76
C TYR A 43 -14.72 12.35 -0.36
N GLY A 44 -14.27 11.89 -1.51
CA GLY A 44 -15.10 11.68 -2.68
C GLY A 44 -14.29 11.05 -3.79
N GLU A 45 -15.01 10.46 -4.75
CA GLU A 45 -14.42 9.93 -5.97
C GLU A 45 -14.17 11.08 -6.95
N VAL A 46 -12.98 11.11 -7.54
CA VAL A 46 -12.63 12.10 -8.56
C VAL A 46 -13.24 11.65 -9.89
N VAL A 47 -14.13 12.49 -10.43
CA VAL A 47 -14.72 12.30 -11.75
C VAL A 47 -14.14 13.34 -12.72
N PRO A 48 -13.14 12.99 -13.55
CA PRO A 48 -12.59 13.91 -14.55
C PRO A 48 -13.64 14.19 -15.65
N ASP A 49 -13.51 15.35 -16.30
CA ASP A 49 -14.42 15.70 -17.41
C ASP A 49 -14.07 14.90 -18.67
N PRO A 50 -14.99 14.09 -19.22
CA PRO A 50 -14.72 13.29 -20.41
C PRO A 50 -14.34 14.14 -21.64
N GLN A 51 -14.90 15.34 -21.80
CA GLN A 51 -14.57 16.21 -22.94
C GLN A 51 -13.14 16.77 -22.81
N TRP A 52 -12.72 17.04 -21.58
CA TRP A 52 -11.34 17.44 -21.30
C TRP A 52 -10.36 16.32 -21.63
N LEU A 53 -10.63 15.10 -21.17
CA LEU A 53 -9.78 13.94 -21.47
C LEU A 53 -9.69 13.65 -22.97
N ALA A 54 -10.82 13.76 -23.69
CA ALA A 54 -10.83 13.60 -25.15
C ALA A 54 -9.99 14.67 -25.88
N THR A 55 -9.94 15.89 -25.33
CA THR A 55 -9.13 16.98 -25.88
C THR A 55 -7.63 16.76 -25.64
N LEU A 56 -7.24 16.18 -24.50
CA LEU A 56 -5.84 15.84 -24.20
C LEU A 56 -5.30 14.73 -25.13
N GLY A 57 -6.17 13.80 -25.56
CA GLY A 57 -5.83 12.67 -26.41
C GLY A 57 -5.08 11.55 -25.67
N THR A 58 -4.00 11.92 -24.98
CA THR A 58 -3.23 11.03 -24.09
C THR A 58 -3.14 11.65 -22.70
N PHE A 59 -3.38 10.86 -21.67
CA PHE A 59 -3.30 11.26 -20.28
C PHE A 59 -2.83 10.11 -19.40
N ASP A 60 -2.33 10.43 -18.21
CA ASP A 60 -1.90 9.43 -17.23
C ASP A 60 -3.13 8.91 -16.46
N VAL A 61 -3.41 7.62 -16.56
CA VAL A 61 -4.56 6.98 -15.90
C VAL A 61 -4.33 6.76 -14.40
N VAL A 62 -3.08 6.84 -13.94
CA VAL A 62 -2.69 6.57 -12.55
C VAL A 62 -2.74 7.84 -11.70
N THR A 63 -2.73 9.03 -12.30
CA THR A 63 -2.74 10.29 -11.55
C THR A 63 -4.02 10.47 -10.75
N LEU A 64 -3.88 11.04 -9.55
CA LEU A 64 -5.00 11.35 -8.66
C LEU A 64 -6.07 12.23 -9.34
N GLU A 65 -5.64 13.19 -10.18
CA GLU A 65 -6.53 14.12 -10.90
C GLU A 65 -7.44 13.41 -11.92
N ASN A 66 -7.02 12.24 -12.41
CA ASN A 66 -7.78 11.41 -13.34
C ASN A 66 -8.52 10.26 -12.65
N GLY A 67 -8.55 10.24 -11.31
CA GLY A 67 -9.25 9.21 -10.54
C GLY A 67 -8.36 8.06 -10.05
N GLY A 68 -7.06 8.10 -10.27
CA GLY A 68 -6.14 7.10 -9.73
C GLY A 68 -6.21 7.01 -8.20
N GLN A 69 -6.15 5.79 -7.67
CA GLN A 69 -6.19 5.52 -6.23
C GLN A 69 -5.06 4.55 -5.86
N ALA A 70 -4.39 4.82 -4.74
CA ALA A 70 -3.49 3.85 -4.13
C ALA A 70 -4.30 2.96 -3.19
N GLU A 71 -4.48 1.70 -3.57
CA GLU A 71 -5.28 0.73 -2.81
C GLU A 71 -4.58 0.24 -1.54
N ASP A 72 -3.29 -0.05 -1.64
CA ASP A 72 -2.49 -0.59 -0.53
C ASP A 72 -1.03 -0.20 -0.66
N ALA A 73 -0.32 -0.29 0.47
CA ALA A 73 1.11 -0.03 0.56
C ALA A 73 1.74 -0.97 1.57
N SER A 74 2.88 -1.55 1.21
CA SER A 74 3.63 -2.44 2.10
C SER A 74 4.13 -1.74 3.38
N ASN A 75 4.27 -0.42 3.35
CA ASN A 75 4.71 0.40 4.48
C ASN A 75 4.23 1.86 4.32
N LEU A 76 3.97 2.56 5.42
CA LEU A 76 3.56 3.98 5.45
C LEU A 76 4.41 4.77 6.47
N PHE A 77 5.73 4.64 6.41
CA PHE A 77 6.65 5.14 7.44
C PHE A 77 6.65 6.67 7.57
N TYR A 78 6.89 7.39 6.47
CA TYR A 78 7.06 8.84 6.50
C TYR A 78 5.87 9.60 5.92
N SER A 79 5.38 9.15 4.76
CA SER A 79 4.30 9.80 4.03
C SER A 79 3.33 8.76 3.44
N PRO A 80 2.07 9.16 3.16
CA PRO A 80 1.11 8.29 2.49
C PRO A 80 1.57 7.84 1.10
N ALA A 81 1.29 6.60 0.72
CA ALA A 81 1.59 6.09 -0.63
C ALA A 81 0.85 6.85 -1.75
N THR A 82 -0.29 7.47 -1.42
CA THR A 82 -1.06 8.36 -2.33
C THR A 82 -0.24 9.54 -2.83
N ASN A 83 0.86 9.91 -2.16
CA ASN A 83 1.72 11.00 -2.61
C ASN A 83 2.42 10.69 -3.94
N THR A 84 2.63 9.42 -4.26
CA THR A 84 3.25 8.97 -5.52
C THR A 84 2.42 9.34 -6.77
N ILE A 85 1.11 9.51 -6.59
CA ILE A 85 0.17 9.81 -7.69
C ILE A 85 -0.33 11.26 -7.66
N GLN A 86 0.23 12.10 -6.79
CA GLN A 86 -0.06 13.54 -6.75
C GLN A 86 0.45 14.22 -8.02
N PRO A 87 -0.22 15.28 -8.49
CA PRO A 87 0.24 16.02 -9.65
C PRO A 87 1.56 16.75 -9.38
N GLY A 88 2.38 16.83 -10.43
CA GLY A 88 3.65 17.54 -10.39
C GLY A 88 4.81 16.67 -9.87
N ARG A 89 5.96 17.32 -9.65
CA ARG A 89 7.15 16.66 -9.09
C ARG A 89 7.26 17.01 -7.60
N SER A 90 7.62 16.02 -6.81
CA SER A 90 7.97 16.20 -5.39
C SER A 90 9.06 17.26 -5.25
N ARG A 91 8.88 18.18 -4.30
CA ARG A 91 9.82 19.28 -4.01
C ARG A 91 10.59 19.05 -2.71
N LYS A 92 10.00 18.26 -1.82
CA LYS A 92 10.53 17.87 -0.51
C LYS A 92 10.16 16.42 -0.23
N MET A 93 10.79 15.82 0.78
CA MET A 93 10.64 14.39 1.08
C MET A 93 9.20 13.98 1.40
N ASP A 94 8.43 14.84 2.08
CA ASP A 94 7.07 14.53 2.48
C ASP A 94 6.07 14.59 1.32
N ASP A 95 6.47 15.10 0.15
CA ASP A 95 5.67 15.07 -1.09
C ASP A 95 5.74 13.71 -1.81
N GLY A 96 6.56 12.77 -1.34
CA GLY A 96 6.71 11.43 -1.92
C GLY A 96 6.23 10.31 -0.99
N TRP A 97 6.49 9.06 -1.37
CA TRP A 97 6.35 7.89 -0.52
C TRP A 97 7.73 7.27 -0.26
N GLU A 98 8.11 7.14 1.01
CA GLU A 98 9.39 6.58 1.43
C GLU A 98 9.16 5.43 2.40
N THR A 99 9.89 4.34 2.17
CA THR A 99 9.92 3.17 3.05
C THR A 99 11.22 3.13 3.83
N PRO A 100 11.22 2.61 5.06
CA PRO A 100 12.46 2.38 5.78
C PRO A 100 13.39 1.47 4.97
N PRO A 101 14.71 1.58 5.16
CA PRO A 101 15.63 0.63 4.57
C PRO A 101 15.27 -0.79 5.04
N PRO A 102 15.42 -1.81 4.18
CA PRO A 102 15.14 -3.18 4.58
C PRO A 102 16.09 -3.62 5.70
N ARG A 103 15.62 -4.53 6.56
CA ARG A 103 16.53 -5.16 7.52
C ARG A 103 17.59 -5.94 6.74
N PRO A 104 18.87 -5.83 7.12
CA PRO A 104 19.89 -6.65 6.50
C PRO A 104 19.51 -8.12 6.69
N GLU A 105 19.53 -8.88 5.61
CA GLU A 105 19.43 -10.33 5.68
C GLU A 105 20.51 -10.80 6.66
N GLN A 106 20.12 -11.66 7.63
CA GLN A 106 21.13 -12.35 8.42
C GLN A 106 21.97 -13.10 7.40
N ARG A 107 23.22 -12.66 7.20
CA ARG A 107 24.17 -13.37 6.37
C ARG A 107 24.20 -14.78 6.94
N LEU A 108 23.55 -15.73 6.25
CA LEU A 108 23.71 -17.13 6.55
C LEU A 108 25.23 -17.33 6.57
N ASP A 109 25.73 -17.96 7.64
CA ASP A 109 27.11 -18.41 7.64
C ASP A 109 27.35 -19.09 6.30
N PRO A 110 28.44 -18.76 5.58
CA PRO A 110 28.71 -19.40 4.32
C PRO A 110 28.58 -20.91 4.55
N LEU A 111 27.71 -21.55 3.77
CA LEU A 111 27.60 -23.01 3.79
C LEU A 111 29.04 -23.55 3.77
N PRO A 112 29.38 -24.53 4.62
CA PRO A 112 30.72 -25.09 4.61
C PRO A 112 31.03 -25.40 3.15
N ALA A 113 32.13 -24.83 2.64
CA ALA A 113 32.57 -25.06 1.27
C ALA A 113 32.42 -26.55 1.01
N CYS A 114 31.78 -26.93 -0.11
CA CYS A 114 31.64 -28.34 -0.50
C CYS A 114 32.97 -29.01 -0.18
N GLY A 115 32.95 -29.92 0.81
CA GLY A 115 34.12 -30.71 1.12
C GLY A 115 34.62 -31.35 -0.17
N PRO A 116 35.92 -31.69 -0.27
CA PRO A 116 36.45 -32.31 -1.48
C PRO A 116 35.51 -33.42 -1.94
N VAL A 117 35.08 -33.35 -3.20
CA VAL A 117 34.28 -34.41 -3.80
C VAL A 117 35.09 -35.70 -3.65
N PRO A 118 34.57 -36.73 -2.96
CA PRO A 118 35.33 -37.95 -2.72
C PRO A 118 35.73 -38.57 -4.07
N ASP A 119 37.00 -39.00 -4.18
CA ASP A 119 37.48 -39.68 -5.38
C ASP A 119 36.60 -40.91 -5.63
N PRO A 120 36.07 -41.11 -6.85
CA PRO A 120 35.26 -42.30 -7.16
C PRO A 120 35.97 -43.62 -6.88
N ARG A 121 37.31 -43.62 -6.72
CA ARG A 121 38.12 -44.79 -6.34
C ARG A 121 38.11 -45.11 -4.84
N ASP A 122 37.63 -44.21 -3.99
CA ASP A 122 37.47 -44.45 -2.54
C ASP A 122 36.14 -45.14 -2.19
N ARG A 123 35.26 -45.38 -3.17
CA ARG A 123 33.95 -46.05 -2.94
C ARG A 123 34.06 -47.51 -2.51
N ASP A 124 35.17 -48.18 -2.77
CA ASP A 124 35.28 -49.63 -2.58
C ASP A 124 35.99 -50.05 -1.28
N ARG A 125 36.35 -49.11 -0.40
CA ARG A 125 37.10 -49.43 0.85
C ARG A 125 36.30 -49.36 2.14
N HIS A 126 35.09 -48.83 2.12
CA HIS A 126 34.22 -48.82 3.30
C HIS A 126 32.87 -49.44 2.93
N GLY A 127 32.66 -50.69 3.40
CA GLY A 127 31.39 -51.37 3.28
C GLY A 127 30.25 -50.50 3.81
N VAL A 128 29.14 -50.48 3.10
CA VAL A 128 27.94 -49.71 3.46
C VAL A 128 27.46 -50.19 4.84
N PRO A 129 27.42 -49.34 5.88
CA PRO A 129 26.66 -49.68 7.07
C PRO A 129 25.16 -49.63 6.74
N GLU A 130 24.49 -50.76 6.93
CA GLU A 130 23.03 -50.83 6.93
C GLU A 130 22.46 -49.91 8.02
N GLY A 131 21.53 -49.04 7.63
CA GLY A 131 20.64 -48.36 8.58
C GLY A 131 20.71 -46.84 8.54
N GLN A 132 20.01 -46.22 7.59
CA GLN A 132 19.27 -44.97 7.84
C GLN A 132 18.27 -44.77 6.69
N GLN A 133 17.15 -45.48 6.73
CA GLN A 133 16.02 -45.18 5.85
C GLN A 133 15.21 -44.00 6.41
N ARG A 134 15.23 -42.90 5.65
CA ARG A 134 14.11 -42.02 5.28
C ARG A 134 13.31 -41.29 6.38
N GLY A 135 13.35 -39.97 6.28
CA GLY A 135 12.26 -39.06 6.64
C GLY A 135 12.24 -37.86 5.71
N LEU A 136 11.61 -38.01 4.53
CA LEU A 136 11.25 -36.91 3.63
C LEU A 136 10.01 -36.22 4.21
N GLY A 137 10.16 -34.98 4.70
CA GLY A 137 9.05 -34.12 5.07
C GLY A 137 8.83 -33.06 4.00
N VAL A 138 7.86 -33.27 3.11
CA VAL A 138 7.30 -32.24 2.23
C VAL A 138 6.03 -31.72 2.92
N GLY A 139 6.03 -30.47 3.38
CA GLY A 139 4.83 -29.80 3.89
C GLY A 139 4.12 -29.08 2.76
N VAL A 140 2.98 -29.61 2.31
CA VAL A 140 2.00 -28.90 1.46
C VAL A 140 0.85 -28.43 2.34
N GLY A 141 0.46 -27.17 2.17
CA GLY A 141 -0.51 -26.47 3.00
C GLY A 141 -1.96 -26.91 2.80
N GLU A 142 -2.79 -26.52 3.76
CA GLU A 142 -4.24 -26.71 3.71
C GLU A 142 -4.94 -25.37 3.93
N GLY A 143 -5.55 -24.86 2.86
CA GLY A 143 -6.43 -23.71 2.90
C GLY A 143 -7.75 -24.07 3.58
N ARG A 144 -8.12 -23.33 4.62
CA ARG A 144 -9.44 -23.42 5.24
C ARG A 144 -10.42 -22.47 4.54
N ARG A 145 -11.49 -23.05 3.98
CA ARG A 145 -12.75 -22.38 3.63
C ARG A 145 -13.72 -22.42 4.81
N GLY A 146 -14.57 -21.39 4.92
CA GLY A 146 -15.82 -21.36 5.69
C GLY A 146 -15.63 -20.96 7.17
N ARG A 147 -16.41 -20.03 7.73
CA ARG A 147 -17.82 -19.69 7.48
C ARG A 147 -18.05 -18.19 7.41
#